data_AF-A0A4V2Y1W6-F1
#
_entry.id   AF-A0A4V2Y1W6-F1
#
_cell.length_a   1.000
_cell.length_b   1.000
_cell.length_c   1.000
_cell.angle_alpha   90.00
_cell.angle_beta   90.00
_cell.angle_gamma   90.00
#
_symmetry.space_group_name_H-M   'P 1'
#
loop_
_entity.id
_entity.type
_entity.pdbx_description
1 polymer ?
#
loop_
_entity_poly.entity_id
_entity_poly.type
_entity_poly.pdbx_seq_one_letter_code
_entity_poly.pdbx_strand_id
1 'polypeptide(L)'
;MRSRARHAVLALTGAALAGAPLAVAAPAAAASGTIVVDRGGPARTLPFTAGRDGEAVISFAASAPGVSWAREGAESAVVSIAVDGRHVTDLVVPSSEPVDRSLGLGHVRKGDHEVTLRFAKGSAPAAARVRLGRTRVRMPADATALRHAPVVVGRTGWPFGDPYQNATTDTPLLAWHETRPAATPGHRVIEYSMVWSNEDGGTDTPALLARWGRTTDIEWVYRVEVDESGERVAGTAVYQAPLHLTFQFTGRFEGDHPVLQTCTENNNMCDVVSPDPPLRFLLDASRTRPPGRAREAVMDRDPWTYRVAAQELVREGKIERPSDPATREAGDPRTYLFAEFAKTTGAPTAWGSAPGVALGVRLKADPSTLYRSDHGRPDWSAERDGAVATTVELPQGTAMSDIASIEALRRPVGLGDNGAPATVTSINRGFFLDDAYLPQPSGVSWQGSVTLTRENPSAVLWRPGLT
;
A
#
# COMPACT_ATOMS: atom_id res chain seq x y z
N MET A 1 26.66 -77.17 -26.95
CA MET A 1 27.66 -76.33 -26.23
C MET A 1 26.93 -75.52 -25.16
N ARG A 2 27.34 -75.72 -23.89
CA ARG A 2 27.40 -74.78 -22.73
C ARG A 2 26.85 -73.35 -22.96
N SER A 3 26.18 -72.62 -22.06
CA SER A 3 26.05 -72.65 -20.59
C SER A 3 25.13 -71.49 -20.11
N ARG A 4 24.31 -71.77 -19.09
CA ARG A 4 23.85 -70.98 -17.91
C ARG A 4 23.75 -69.42 -17.91
N ALA A 5 22.52 -68.99 -17.56
CA ALA A 5 22.08 -68.17 -16.40
C ALA A 5 22.45 -66.68 -16.23
N ARG A 6 21.41 -65.86 -15.95
CA ARG A 6 21.16 -64.98 -14.75
C ARG A 6 20.01 -64.01 -15.09
N HIS A 7 18.76 -64.23 -14.67
CA HIS A 7 18.10 -63.70 -13.45
C HIS A 7 18.62 -62.34 -12.93
N ALA A 8 17.77 -61.31 -13.06
CA ALA A 8 17.65 -60.21 -12.12
C ALA A 8 16.21 -59.67 -12.15
N VAL A 9 15.47 -60.01 -11.09
CA VAL A 9 14.19 -59.39 -10.70
C VAL A 9 14.58 -58.19 -9.81
N LEU A 10 14.12 -56.98 -10.14
CA LEU A 10 14.12 -55.88 -9.18
C LEU A 10 12.67 -55.46 -8.91
N ALA A 11 12.31 -55.59 -7.64
CA ALA A 11 11.02 -55.27 -7.07
C ALA A 11 10.78 -53.75 -7.04
N LEU A 12 9.57 -53.35 -7.43
CA LEU A 12 9.01 -52.03 -7.17
C LEU A 12 8.63 -51.95 -5.68
N THR A 13 9.41 -51.21 -4.90
CA THR A 13 9.02 -50.80 -3.55
C THR A 13 8.21 -49.51 -3.64
N GLY A 14 6.93 -49.60 -3.25
CA GLY A 14 6.07 -48.45 -3.02
C GLY A 14 6.56 -47.65 -1.82
N ALA A 15 6.93 -46.39 -2.05
CA ALA A 15 7.09 -45.41 -0.98
C ALA A 15 5.76 -44.67 -0.81
N ALA A 16 5.12 -44.88 0.34
CA ALA A 16 3.97 -44.14 0.77
C ALA A 16 4.35 -42.65 0.90
N LEU A 17 3.69 -41.79 0.13
CA LEU A 17 3.67 -40.34 0.34
C LEU A 17 2.93 -40.08 1.65
N ALA A 18 3.66 -40.02 2.75
CA ALA A 18 3.15 -39.46 4.00
C ALA A 18 2.85 -37.98 3.75
N GLY A 19 1.57 -37.63 3.73
CA GLY A 19 1.12 -36.25 3.67
C GLY A 19 1.70 -35.48 4.85
N ALA A 20 2.57 -34.51 4.56
CA ALA A 20 2.97 -33.52 5.54
C ALA A 20 1.70 -32.79 6.01
N PRO A 21 1.41 -32.75 7.32
CA PRO A 21 0.29 -31.97 7.79
C PRO A 21 0.59 -30.50 7.48
N LEU A 22 -0.35 -29.86 6.78
CA LEU A 22 -0.42 -28.40 6.72
C LEU A 22 -0.50 -27.90 8.17
N ALA A 23 0.63 -27.47 8.72
CA ALA A 23 0.70 -26.87 10.04
C ALA A 23 0.00 -25.51 9.96
N VAL A 24 -1.30 -25.52 10.26
CA VAL A 24 -2.05 -24.30 10.53
C VAL A 24 -1.42 -23.68 11.79
N ALA A 25 -0.67 -22.59 11.62
CA ALA A 25 -0.07 -21.87 12.74
C ALA A 25 -1.19 -21.45 13.72
N ALA A 26 -1.21 -22.05 14.90
CA ALA A 26 -2.13 -21.66 15.96
C ALA A 26 -1.81 -20.21 16.41
N PRO A 27 -2.83 -19.37 16.66
CA PRO A 27 -2.61 -18.04 17.24
C PRO A 27 -1.94 -18.17 18.62
N ALA A 28 -0.92 -17.34 18.89
CA ALA A 28 -0.13 -17.40 20.12
C ALA A 28 -0.91 -16.83 21.33
N ALA A 29 -1.87 -15.92 21.10
CA ALA A 29 -2.85 -15.50 22.09
C ALA A 29 -4.06 -14.85 21.40
N ALA A 30 -5.24 -14.94 22.02
CA ALA A 30 -6.43 -14.20 21.65
C ALA A 30 -7.05 -13.59 22.90
N ALA A 31 -7.37 -12.29 22.88
CA ALA A 31 -8.13 -11.68 23.97
C ALA A 31 -9.58 -12.16 23.93
N SER A 32 -10.15 -12.51 25.09
CA SER A 32 -11.58 -12.74 25.23
C SER A 32 -12.31 -11.39 25.29
N GLY A 33 -12.98 -11.02 24.19
CA GLY A 33 -13.79 -9.80 24.13
C GLY A 33 -13.06 -8.60 23.51
N THR A 34 -13.53 -7.40 23.87
CA THR A 34 -13.02 -6.12 23.35
C THR A 34 -12.15 -5.45 24.41
N ILE A 35 -10.92 -5.10 24.05
CA ILE A 35 -10.05 -4.28 24.89
C ILE A 35 -10.45 -2.81 24.70
N VAL A 36 -10.69 -2.12 25.82
CA VAL A 36 -11.05 -0.70 25.82
C VAL A 36 -9.92 0.12 26.41
N VAL A 37 -9.40 1.07 25.64
CA VAL A 37 -8.32 1.97 26.03
C VAL A 37 -8.88 3.38 26.13
N ASP A 38 -8.94 3.94 27.34
CA ASP A 38 -9.56 5.24 27.63
C ASP A 38 -8.52 6.36 27.74
N ARG A 39 -8.85 7.56 27.26
CA ARG A 39 -8.04 8.76 27.48
C ARG A 39 -7.93 9.04 28.98
N GLY A 40 -6.71 9.22 29.48
CA GLY A 40 -6.44 9.42 30.91
C GLY A 40 -6.69 8.17 31.78
N GLY A 41 -7.09 7.05 31.18
CA GLY A 41 -7.28 5.78 31.86
C GLY A 41 -5.95 5.01 32.07
N PRO A 42 -6.00 3.91 32.84
CA PRO A 42 -4.86 3.01 32.98
C PRO A 42 -4.53 2.34 31.65
N ALA A 43 -3.28 1.89 31.50
CA ALA A 43 -2.92 1.03 30.38
C ALA A 43 -3.67 -0.31 30.47
N ARG A 44 -3.84 -0.96 29.32
CA ARG A 44 -4.36 -2.33 29.23
C ARG A 44 -3.22 -3.27 28.89
N THR A 45 -3.24 -4.45 29.47
CA THR A 45 -2.24 -5.48 29.20
C THR A 45 -2.87 -6.69 28.54
N LEU A 46 -2.09 -7.33 27.66
CA LEU A 46 -2.45 -8.58 27.00
C LEU A 46 -1.24 -9.51 27.09
N PRO A 47 -1.30 -10.56 27.94
CA PRO A 47 -0.25 -11.56 27.98
C PRO A 47 -0.28 -12.43 26.72
N PHE A 48 0.89 -12.90 26.29
CA PHE A 48 1.02 -13.94 25.28
C PHE A 48 2.28 -14.78 25.53
N THR A 49 2.27 -16.03 25.07
CA THR A 49 3.42 -16.92 25.18
C THR A 49 3.98 -17.18 23.78
N ALA A 50 5.24 -16.84 23.58
CA ALA A 50 5.98 -17.17 22.38
C ALA A 50 6.53 -18.60 22.49
N GLY A 51 6.07 -19.50 21.61
CA GLY A 51 6.55 -20.89 21.60
C GLY A 51 7.98 -21.08 21.07
N ARG A 52 8.54 -20.05 20.43
CA ARG A 52 9.89 -19.98 19.86
C ARG A 52 10.35 -18.52 19.82
N ASP A 53 11.65 -18.33 19.65
CA ASP A 53 12.24 -17.03 19.30
C ASP A 53 11.73 -16.62 17.90
N GLY A 54 11.45 -15.33 17.69
CA GLY A 54 11.06 -14.81 16.39
C GLY A 54 10.22 -13.53 16.45
N GLU A 55 9.68 -13.14 15.30
CA GLU A 55 8.87 -11.93 15.18
C GLU A 55 7.43 -12.16 15.66
N ALA A 56 6.92 -11.22 16.46
CA ALA A 56 5.53 -11.19 16.86
C ALA A 56 4.74 -10.14 16.05
N VAL A 57 3.48 -10.45 15.76
CA VAL A 57 2.54 -9.54 15.09
C VAL A 57 1.24 -9.51 15.89
N ILE A 58 0.72 -8.31 16.16
CA ILE A 58 -0.59 -8.11 16.76
C ILE A 58 -1.60 -7.71 15.69
N SER A 59 -2.84 -8.22 15.79
CA SER A 59 -3.97 -7.79 14.96
C SER A 59 -5.22 -7.56 15.78
N PHE A 60 -6.09 -6.67 15.29
CA PHE A 60 -7.36 -6.32 15.94
C PHE A 60 -8.28 -5.58 14.94
N ALA A 61 -9.58 -5.57 15.26
CA ALA A 61 -10.53 -4.62 14.70
C ALA A 61 -10.55 -3.36 15.57
N ALA A 62 -9.91 -2.28 15.10
CA ALA A 62 -9.78 -1.02 15.81
C ALA A 62 -10.89 -0.04 15.44
N SER A 63 -11.46 0.63 16.44
CA SER A 63 -12.38 1.76 16.28
C SER A 63 -12.24 2.75 17.43
N ALA A 64 -12.55 4.02 17.17
CA ALA A 64 -12.56 5.08 18.17
C ALA A 64 -13.89 5.86 18.09
N PRO A 65 -14.86 5.61 18.98
CA PRO A 65 -16.11 6.36 18.98
C PRO A 65 -15.86 7.87 19.08
N GLY A 66 -16.57 8.66 18.28
CA GLY A 66 -16.42 10.13 18.21
C GLY A 66 -15.38 10.62 17.19
N VAL A 67 -14.51 9.73 16.69
CA VAL A 67 -13.49 10.02 15.68
C VAL A 67 -14.07 9.94 14.25
N SER A 68 -13.57 10.83 13.39
CA SER A 68 -13.76 10.87 11.94
C SER A 68 -12.59 11.59 11.29
N TRP A 69 -11.85 10.90 10.42
CA TRP A 69 -10.74 11.50 9.65
C TRP A 69 -11.16 12.71 8.79
N ALA A 70 -12.44 12.84 8.48
CA ALA A 70 -13.02 13.94 7.71
C ALA A 70 -13.23 15.23 8.51
N ARG A 71 -13.03 15.20 9.83
CA ARG A 71 -13.41 16.29 10.74
C ARG A 71 -12.21 16.78 11.53
N GLU A 72 -11.95 18.07 11.41
CA GLU A 72 -10.95 18.76 12.23
C GLU A 72 -11.24 18.59 13.73
N GLY A 73 -10.20 18.31 14.51
CA GLY A 73 -10.29 18.06 15.96
C GLY A 73 -10.91 16.70 16.34
N ALA A 74 -11.22 15.85 15.36
CA ALA A 74 -11.73 14.50 15.54
C ALA A 74 -11.03 13.45 14.67
N GLU A 75 -9.86 13.76 14.12
CA GLU A 75 -9.17 13.00 13.07
C GLU A 75 -8.88 11.57 13.50
N SER A 76 -8.26 11.38 14.66
CA SER A 76 -7.86 10.06 15.14
C SER A 76 -7.75 9.92 16.65
N ALA A 77 -7.70 8.67 17.10
CA ALA A 77 -7.13 8.29 18.38
C ALA A 77 -5.80 7.55 18.16
N VAL A 78 -4.84 7.75 19.05
CA VAL A 78 -3.55 7.06 19.03
C VAL A 78 -3.44 6.11 20.22
N VAL A 79 -3.02 4.88 19.97
CA VAL A 79 -2.66 3.89 21.00
C VAL A 79 -1.18 3.56 20.88
N SER A 80 -0.41 3.86 21.93
CA SER A 80 0.98 3.41 22.05
C SER A 80 1.01 1.96 22.48
N ILE A 81 1.86 1.17 21.82
CA ILE A 81 2.00 -0.26 22.01
C ILE A 81 3.43 -0.56 22.48
N ALA A 82 3.54 -1.21 23.62
CA ALA A 82 4.80 -1.66 24.18
C ALA A 82 4.80 -3.18 24.39
N VAL A 83 5.98 -3.80 24.31
CA VAL A 83 6.20 -5.20 24.68
C VAL A 83 7.24 -5.24 25.80
N ASP A 84 6.89 -5.89 26.91
CA ASP A 84 7.74 -6.00 28.10
C ASP A 84 8.32 -4.65 28.56
N GLY A 85 7.48 -3.61 28.51
CA GLY A 85 7.83 -2.24 28.89
C GLY A 85 8.56 -1.41 27.83
N ARG A 86 8.94 -1.98 26.68
CA ARG A 86 9.57 -1.26 25.56
C ARG A 86 8.54 -0.79 24.54
N HIS A 87 8.47 0.51 24.25
CA HIS A 87 7.63 1.06 23.16
C HIS A 87 8.11 0.56 21.79
N VAL A 88 7.23 -0.11 21.05
CA VAL A 88 7.58 -0.77 19.79
C VAL A 88 6.92 -0.14 18.58
N THR A 89 5.67 0.31 18.72
CA THR A 89 4.86 0.84 17.61
C THR A 89 3.68 1.64 18.15
N ASP A 90 3.10 2.49 17.31
CA ASP A 90 1.88 3.24 17.58
C ASP A 90 0.78 2.87 16.57
N LEU A 91 -0.44 2.80 17.05
CA LEU A 91 -1.64 2.62 16.23
C LEU A 91 -2.39 3.95 16.14
N VAL A 92 -2.52 4.48 14.92
CA VAL A 92 -3.47 5.54 14.59
C VAL A 92 -4.80 4.91 14.18
N VAL A 93 -5.89 5.29 14.87
CA VAL A 93 -7.25 4.83 14.65
C VAL A 93 -8.08 5.98 14.07
N PRO A 94 -8.26 6.04 12.74
CA PRO A 94 -8.88 7.19 12.05
C PRO A 94 -10.40 7.06 11.90
N SER A 95 -11.04 6.05 12.52
CA SER A 95 -12.44 5.71 12.28
C SER A 95 -13.18 5.32 13.55
N SER A 96 -14.44 5.72 13.62
CA SER A 96 -15.41 5.24 14.61
C SER A 96 -15.98 3.86 14.27
N GLU A 97 -15.86 3.43 13.01
CA GLU A 97 -16.21 2.08 12.58
C GLU A 97 -15.02 1.12 12.74
N PRO A 98 -15.26 -0.16 13.09
CA PRO A 98 -14.19 -1.15 13.20
C PRO A 98 -13.44 -1.35 11.88
N VAL A 99 -12.11 -1.22 11.95
CA VAL A 99 -11.19 -1.50 10.84
C VAL A 99 -10.19 -2.56 11.28
N ASP A 100 -10.02 -3.61 10.49
CA ASP A 100 -9.00 -4.61 10.73
C ASP A 100 -7.60 -4.02 10.48
N ARG A 101 -6.73 -4.15 11.48
CA ARG A 101 -5.36 -3.66 11.47
C ARG A 101 -4.42 -4.74 11.99
N SER A 102 -3.19 -4.73 11.49
CA SER A 102 -2.09 -5.51 12.04
C SER A 102 -0.80 -4.70 12.09
N LEU A 103 -0.01 -4.93 13.14
CA LEU A 103 1.24 -4.23 13.43
C LEU A 103 2.28 -5.23 13.92
N GLY A 104 3.55 -5.00 13.56
CA GLY A 104 4.65 -5.74 14.15
C GLY A 104 4.86 -5.35 15.61
N LEU A 105 5.27 -6.32 16.41
CA LEU A 105 5.72 -6.16 17.80
C LEU A 105 7.24 -6.31 17.93
N GLY A 106 7.91 -6.71 16.84
CA GLY A 106 9.34 -6.99 16.78
C GLY A 106 9.71 -8.38 17.30
N HIS A 107 11.02 -8.64 17.37
CA HIS A 107 11.56 -9.89 17.88
C HIS A 107 11.24 -10.10 19.38
N VAL A 108 10.77 -11.29 19.71
CA VAL A 108 10.58 -11.78 21.08
C VAL A 108 11.24 -13.15 21.25
N ARG A 109 11.73 -13.43 22.45
CA ARG A 109 12.31 -14.73 22.80
C ARG A 109 11.20 -15.75 23.06
N LYS A 110 11.54 -17.04 23.12
CA LYS A 110 10.63 -18.05 23.66
C LYS A 110 10.32 -17.74 25.12
N GLY A 111 9.05 -17.73 25.48
CA GLY A 111 8.59 -17.51 26.86
C GLY A 111 7.35 -16.64 26.95
N ASP A 112 7.07 -16.17 28.16
CA ASP A 112 5.94 -15.30 28.44
C ASP A 112 6.30 -13.83 28.22
N HIS A 113 5.38 -13.11 27.60
CA HIS A 113 5.51 -11.71 27.23
C HIS A 113 4.21 -10.95 27.53
N GLU A 114 4.32 -9.63 27.66
CA GLU A 114 3.18 -8.74 27.87
C GLU A 114 3.15 -7.62 26.84
N VAL A 115 2.02 -7.49 26.12
CA VAL A 115 1.72 -6.29 25.34
C VAL A 115 1.01 -5.28 26.23
N THR A 116 1.55 -4.08 26.35
CA THR A 116 0.92 -2.94 27.01
C THR A 116 0.35 -1.97 25.97
N LEU A 117 -0.92 -1.59 26.13
CA LEU A 117 -1.68 -0.69 25.26
C LEU A 117 -2.07 0.56 26.06
N ARG A 118 -1.67 1.74 25.58
CA ARG A 118 -1.92 3.00 26.28
C ARG A 118 -2.51 4.05 25.33
N PHE A 119 -3.54 4.76 25.78
CA PHE A 119 -4.05 5.92 25.06
C PHE A 119 -2.95 6.99 25.01
N ALA A 120 -2.53 7.39 23.81
CA ALA A 120 -1.34 8.20 23.61
C ALA A 120 -1.66 9.67 23.30
N LYS A 121 -0.63 10.51 23.49
CA LYS A 121 -0.62 11.90 22.99
C LYS A 121 -0.69 11.90 21.45
N GLY A 122 -1.05 13.04 20.87
CA GLY A 122 -1.35 13.16 19.43
C GLY A 122 -2.79 12.82 19.05
N SER A 123 -3.54 12.16 19.93
CA SER A 123 -4.97 11.89 19.71
C SER A 123 -5.80 13.18 19.64
N ALA A 124 -6.64 13.29 18.62
CA ALA A 124 -7.54 14.42 18.41
C ALA A 124 -8.45 14.68 19.62
N PRO A 125 -8.82 15.95 19.95
CA PRO A 125 -9.63 16.27 21.12
C PRO A 125 -10.91 15.44 21.30
N ALA A 126 -11.62 15.13 20.21
CA ALA A 126 -12.85 14.33 20.26
C ALA A 126 -12.62 12.85 20.61
N ALA A 127 -11.39 12.34 20.48
CA ALA A 127 -11.08 10.95 20.78
C ALA A 127 -11.01 10.71 22.29
N ALA A 128 -12.01 10.06 22.87
CA ALA A 128 -12.01 9.72 24.31
C ALA A 128 -11.65 8.25 24.59
N ARG A 129 -11.82 7.37 23.60
CA ARG A 129 -11.75 5.92 23.78
C ARG A 129 -11.40 5.21 22.49
N VAL A 130 -10.59 4.15 22.61
CA VAL A 130 -10.35 3.17 21.54
C VAL A 130 -10.90 1.82 21.96
N ARG A 131 -11.55 1.13 21.02
CA ARG A 131 -12.03 -0.25 21.14
C ARG A 131 -11.23 -1.12 20.19
N LEU A 132 -10.60 -2.15 20.75
CA LEU A 132 -9.83 -3.16 20.02
C LEU A 132 -10.54 -4.51 20.17
N GLY A 133 -11.28 -4.90 19.14
CA GLY A 133 -11.97 -6.18 19.08
C GLY A 133 -11.11 -7.26 18.42
N ARG A 134 -11.41 -8.53 18.70
CA ARG A 134 -10.76 -9.69 18.04
C ARG A 134 -9.22 -9.67 18.15
N THR A 135 -8.68 -9.09 19.22
CA THR A 135 -7.24 -8.89 19.39
C THR A 135 -6.52 -10.23 19.45
N ARG A 136 -5.50 -10.41 18.61
CA ARG A 136 -4.68 -11.62 18.54
C ARG A 136 -3.21 -11.29 18.37
N VAL A 137 -2.35 -12.05 19.04
CA VAL A 137 -0.91 -12.05 18.78
C VAL A 137 -0.56 -13.36 18.08
N ARG A 138 0.24 -13.28 17.01
CA ARG A 138 0.73 -14.42 16.25
C ARG A 138 2.24 -14.36 16.10
N MET A 139 2.86 -15.53 16.00
CA MET A 139 4.27 -15.72 15.66
C MET A 139 4.35 -16.35 14.27
N PRO A 140 4.66 -15.59 13.20
CA PRO A 140 4.75 -16.12 11.84
C PRO A 140 5.90 -17.14 11.70
N ALA A 141 5.68 -18.23 10.96
CA ALA A 141 6.64 -19.33 10.82
C ALA A 141 7.87 -18.91 10.01
N ASP A 142 7.66 -18.33 8.82
CA ASP A 142 8.65 -17.54 8.11
C ASP A 142 8.52 -16.09 8.54
N ALA A 143 9.58 -15.57 9.13
CA ALA A 143 9.66 -14.21 9.65
C ALA A 143 10.82 -13.43 9.04
N THR A 144 11.50 -13.92 8.00
CA THR A 144 12.68 -13.21 7.48
C THR A 144 12.33 -11.80 6.99
N ALA A 145 11.21 -11.65 6.28
CA ALA A 145 10.74 -10.33 5.86
C ALA A 145 10.31 -9.44 7.06
N LEU A 146 9.74 -10.02 8.12
CA LEU A 146 9.38 -9.23 9.29
C LEU A 146 10.62 -8.79 10.08
N ARG A 147 11.61 -9.67 10.24
CA ARG A 147 12.87 -9.43 10.97
C ARG A 147 13.65 -8.23 10.44
N HIS A 148 13.60 -8.00 9.13
CA HIS A 148 14.28 -6.90 8.46
C HIS A 148 13.34 -5.75 8.07
N ALA A 149 12.06 -5.79 8.47
CA ALA A 149 11.12 -4.72 8.20
C ALA A 149 11.51 -3.44 8.95
N PRO A 150 11.42 -2.26 8.33
CA PRO A 150 11.81 -1.01 8.98
C PRO A 150 10.84 -0.63 10.09
N VAL A 151 11.40 -0.08 11.18
CA VAL A 151 10.63 0.81 12.05
C VAL A 151 10.71 2.20 11.43
N VAL A 152 9.55 2.76 11.06
CA VAL A 152 9.46 4.11 10.52
C VAL A 152 9.00 5.06 11.60
N VAL A 153 9.86 6.01 11.97
CA VAL A 153 9.52 7.15 12.79
C VAL A 153 8.72 8.14 11.96
N GLY A 154 7.68 8.71 12.58
CA GLY A 154 6.82 9.67 11.93
C GLY A 154 7.51 10.98 11.52
N ARG A 155 6.76 11.83 10.82
CA ARG A 155 7.10 13.21 10.50
C ARG A 155 7.21 14.01 11.80
N THR A 156 8.45 14.22 12.23
CA THR A 156 8.77 15.00 13.43
C THR A 156 9.99 15.88 13.18
N GLY A 157 10.00 17.07 13.79
CA GLY A 157 11.03 18.07 13.55
C GLY A 157 10.88 18.80 12.21
N TRP A 158 11.78 19.74 11.92
CA TRP A 158 11.73 20.56 10.70
C TRP A 158 11.79 19.69 9.42
N PRO A 159 11.04 20.00 8.35
CA PRO A 159 10.17 21.19 8.18
C PRO A 159 8.78 21.05 8.83
N PHE A 160 8.48 19.94 9.49
CA PHE A 160 7.17 19.67 10.08
C PHE A 160 6.99 20.45 11.39
N GLY A 161 5.77 20.93 11.61
CA GLY A 161 5.42 21.75 12.78
C GLY A 161 5.04 20.92 14.00
N ASP A 162 4.01 20.08 13.87
CA ASP A 162 3.50 19.22 14.95
C ASP A 162 4.28 17.89 14.98
N PRO A 163 4.94 17.51 16.09
CA PRO A 163 5.64 16.23 16.18
C PRO A 163 4.71 15.01 16.16
N TYR A 164 3.39 15.22 16.28
CA TYR A 164 2.34 14.20 16.12
C TYR A 164 1.63 14.29 14.77
N GLN A 165 2.19 14.95 13.75
CA GLN A 165 1.52 15.20 12.46
C GLN A 165 0.88 13.95 11.84
N ASN A 166 1.53 12.78 11.94
CA ASN A 166 0.97 11.52 11.42
C ASN A 166 -0.29 11.02 12.16
N ALA A 167 -0.70 11.64 13.25
CA ALA A 167 -1.99 11.38 13.88
C ALA A 167 -3.14 12.14 13.21
N THR A 168 -2.86 13.14 12.37
CA THR A 168 -3.88 14.01 11.75
C THR A 168 -3.80 14.06 10.23
N THR A 169 -2.62 13.86 9.63
CA THR A 169 -2.40 13.84 8.17
C THR A 169 -1.28 12.86 7.83
N ASP A 170 -1.26 12.32 6.62
CA ASP A 170 -0.22 11.42 6.12
C ASP A 170 0.10 10.29 7.12
N THR A 171 -0.92 9.65 7.68
CA THR A 171 -0.68 8.52 8.59
C THR A 171 -0.19 7.32 7.79
N PRO A 172 0.85 6.59 8.23
CA PRO A 172 1.16 5.28 7.68
C PRO A 172 -0.04 4.33 7.81
N LEU A 173 -0.50 3.75 6.70
CA LEU A 173 -1.69 2.91 6.62
C LEU A 173 -1.32 1.42 6.54
N LEU A 174 -0.50 1.07 5.54
CA LEU A 174 -0.15 -0.29 5.16
C LEU A 174 1.36 -0.39 4.88
N ALA A 175 1.92 -1.58 5.10
CA ALA A 175 3.24 -1.95 4.60
C ALA A 175 3.18 -3.32 3.92
N TRP A 176 4.09 -3.57 3.00
CA TRP A 176 4.29 -4.88 2.39
C TRP A 176 5.77 -5.05 2.01
N HIS A 177 6.13 -6.27 1.64
CA HIS A 177 7.44 -6.56 1.06
C HIS A 177 7.32 -7.22 -0.32
N GLU A 178 8.37 -7.07 -1.10
CA GLU A 178 8.61 -7.82 -2.33
C GLU A 178 10.04 -8.37 -2.29
N THR A 179 10.24 -9.56 -2.85
CA THR A 179 11.53 -10.24 -2.83
C THR A 179 11.96 -10.54 -4.26
N ARG A 180 13.23 -10.29 -4.58
CA ARG A 180 13.84 -10.63 -5.86
C ARG A 180 15.20 -11.31 -5.67
N PRO A 181 15.64 -12.16 -6.60
CA PRO A 181 17.00 -12.71 -6.55
C PRO A 181 18.05 -11.59 -6.47
N ALA A 182 19.08 -11.80 -5.67
CA ALA A 182 20.26 -10.95 -5.66
C ALA A 182 21.25 -11.37 -6.76
N ALA A 183 22.31 -10.59 -6.96
CA ALA A 183 23.38 -10.94 -7.89
C ALA A 183 24.17 -12.17 -7.40
N THR A 184 24.33 -12.30 -6.09
CA THR A 184 24.94 -13.48 -5.45
C THR A 184 23.96 -14.65 -5.48
N PRO A 185 24.33 -15.82 -6.02
CA PRO A 185 23.48 -17.01 -5.99
C PRO A 185 23.06 -17.38 -4.57
N GLY A 186 21.80 -17.79 -4.40
CA GLY A 186 21.23 -18.14 -3.09
C GLY A 186 20.74 -16.95 -2.26
N HIS A 187 21.26 -15.75 -2.52
CA HIS A 187 20.84 -14.53 -1.83
C HIS A 187 19.58 -13.92 -2.47
N ARG A 188 18.88 -13.08 -1.70
CA ARG A 188 17.70 -12.34 -2.16
C ARG A 188 17.67 -10.92 -1.62
N VAL A 189 17.19 -9.98 -2.42
CA VAL A 189 16.89 -8.61 -1.99
C VAL A 189 15.44 -8.56 -1.54
N ILE A 190 15.21 -8.07 -0.33
CA ILE A 190 13.88 -7.74 0.18
C ILE A 190 13.69 -6.23 0.07
N GLU A 191 12.61 -5.80 -0.56
CA GLU A 191 12.18 -4.41 -0.69
C GLU A 191 10.91 -4.21 0.12
N TYR A 192 10.89 -3.18 0.96
CA TYR A 192 9.73 -2.79 1.75
C TYR A 192 9.12 -1.54 1.16
N SER A 193 7.80 -1.49 1.13
CA SER A 193 7.04 -0.33 0.69
C SER A 193 5.88 -0.06 1.63
N MET A 194 5.43 1.20 1.64
CA MET A 194 4.41 1.68 2.55
C MET A 194 3.41 2.58 1.82
N VAL A 195 2.20 2.66 2.40
CA VAL A 195 1.13 3.56 1.98
C VAL A 195 0.91 4.59 3.08
N TRP A 196 0.93 5.88 2.75
CA TRP A 196 0.49 6.97 3.62
C TRP A 196 -0.89 7.44 3.20
N SER A 197 -1.65 8.04 4.11
CA SER A 197 -3.02 8.46 3.82
C SER A 197 -3.16 9.54 2.76
N ASN A 198 -2.08 10.28 2.49
CA ASN A 198 -2.01 11.41 1.58
C ASN A 198 -0.57 11.63 1.08
N GLU A 199 -0.40 12.51 0.09
CA GLU A 199 0.85 13.14 -0.33
C GLU A 199 0.69 14.66 -0.14
N ASP A 200 1.48 15.23 0.78
CA ASP A 200 1.39 16.65 1.15
C ASP A 200 2.28 17.58 0.32
N GLY A 201 3.21 17.02 -0.46
CA GLY A 201 4.11 17.79 -1.30
C GLY A 201 4.63 16.98 -2.48
N GLY A 202 5.17 17.67 -3.48
CA GLY A 202 5.66 17.04 -4.71
C GLY A 202 4.62 17.11 -5.84
N THR A 203 3.72 16.13 -5.91
CA THR A 203 2.68 16.05 -6.95
C THR A 203 1.38 16.68 -6.45
N ASP A 204 0.74 17.54 -7.26
CA ASP A 204 -0.56 18.11 -6.91
C ASP A 204 -1.69 17.07 -6.98
N THR A 205 -2.72 17.26 -6.15
CA THR A 205 -3.83 16.30 -5.97
C THR A 205 -4.50 15.86 -7.28
N PRO A 206 -4.81 16.75 -8.25
CA PRO A 206 -5.41 16.31 -9.51
C PRO A 206 -4.47 15.45 -10.35
N ALA A 207 -3.18 15.79 -10.39
CA ALA A 207 -2.19 14.97 -11.08
C ALA A 207 -1.97 13.62 -10.38
N LEU A 208 -2.15 13.56 -9.06
CA LEU A 208 -2.09 12.32 -8.29
C LEU A 208 -3.18 11.33 -8.71
N LEU A 209 -4.43 11.82 -8.72
CA LEU A 209 -5.59 11.08 -9.21
C LEU A 209 -5.36 10.63 -10.67
N ALA A 210 -4.94 11.53 -11.54
CA ALA A 210 -4.70 11.23 -12.95
C ALA A 210 -3.60 10.18 -13.20
N ARG A 211 -2.41 10.34 -12.58
CA ARG A 211 -1.20 9.54 -12.88
C ARG A 211 -1.07 8.26 -12.06
N TRP A 212 -1.70 8.22 -10.90
CA TRP A 212 -1.53 7.16 -9.91
C TRP A 212 -2.85 6.55 -9.45
N GLY A 213 -3.99 7.20 -9.71
CA GLY A 213 -5.32 6.70 -9.34
C GLY A 213 -5.58 6.71 -7.84
N ARG A 214 -4.90 7.61 -7.12
CA ARG A 214 -4.93 7.73 -5.66
C ARG A 214 -4.44 9.12 -5.24
N THR A 215 -4.74 9.51 -4.01
CA THR A 215 -4.10 10.64 -3.31
C THR A 215 -3.26 10.21 -2.12
N THR A 216 -3.39 8.95 -1.69
CA THR A 216 -2.41 8.33 -0.78
C THR A 216 -1.03 8.43 -1.40
N ASP A 217 0.02 8.55 -0.60
CA ASP A 217 1.38 8.35 -1.09
C ASP A 217 1.77 6.86 -1.00
N ILE A 218 2.58 6.39 -1.95
CA ILE A 218 3.09 5.03 -1.97
C ILE A 218 4.56 5.05 -2.40
N GLU A 219 5.44 4.73 -1.45
CA GLU A 219 6.89 4.75 -1.64
C GLU A 219 7.54 3.44 -1.17
N TRP A 220 8.68 3.10 -1.80
CA TRP A 220 9.54 2.03 -1.28
C TRP A 220 10.47 2.67 -0.24
N VAL A 221 10.61 2.05 0.92
CA VAL A 221 11.26 2.71 2.07
C VAL A 221 12.64 2.18 2.37
N TYR A 222 12.86 0.89 2.11
CA TYR A 222 14.08 0.19 2.49
C TYR A 222 14.29 -1.04 1.61
N ARG A 223 15.54 -1.34 1.27
CA ARG A 223 15.95 -2.58 0.62
C ARG A 223 17.16 -3.16 1.33
N VAL A 224 17.23 -4.48 1.41
CA VAL A 224 18.37 -5.18 1.97
C VAL A 224 18.56 -6.53 1.30
N GLU A 225 19.81 -6.91 1.05
CA GLU A 225 20.13 -8.28 0.65
C GLU A 225 20.23 -9.16 1.89
N VAL A 226 19.63 -10.34 1.82
CA VAL A 226 19.77 -11.39 2.82
C VAL A 226 20.35 -12.65 2.17
N ASP A 227 21.17 -13.36 2.94
CA ASP A 227 21.78 -14.61 2.50
C ASP A 227 20.81 -15.81 2.58
N GLU A 228 21.31 -17.01 2.27
CA GLU A 228 20.52 -18.25 2.32
C GLU A 228 19.96 -18.57 3.71
N SER A 229 20.62 -18.08 4.78
CA SER A 229 20.16 -18.23 6.17
C SER A 229 19.18 -17.12 6.60
N GLY A 230 18.95 -16.14 5.73
CA GLY A 230 18.10 -14.98 6.02
C GLY A 230 18.80 -13.92 6.87
N GLU A 231 20.13 -13.98 7.00
CA GLU A 231 20.93 -12.95 7.65
C GLU A 231 21.18 -11.78 6.70
N ARG A 232 21.22 -10.56 7.24
CA ARG A 232 21.49 -9.36 6.46
C ARG A 232 22.93 -9.38 5.93
N VAL A 233 23.10 -9.18 4.62
CA VAL A 233 24.41 -8.98 4.01
C VAL A 233 24.87 -7.55 4.28
N ALA A 234 25.99 -7.40 4.98
CA ALA A 234 26.53 -6.09 5.38
C ALA A 234 26.81 -5.20 4.16
N GLY A 235 26.48 -3.90 4.26
CA GLY A 235 26.74 -2.91 3.21
C GLY A 235 25.81 -2.96 1.99
N THR A 236 24.73 -3.75 2.04
CA THR A 236 23.75 -3.85 0.93
C THR A 236 22.47 -3.04 1.17
N ALA A 237 22.30 -2.55 2.39
CA ALA A 237 21.11 -1.85 2.82
C ALA A 237 21.02 -0.46 2.19
N VAL A 238 19.89 -0.14 1.54
CA VAL A 238 19.63 1.18 0.94
C VAL A 238 18.21 1.64 1.26
N TYR A 239 17.97 2.96 1.18
CA TYR A 239 16.66 3.56 1.40
C TYR A 239 16.36 4.64 0.35
N GLN A 240 15.07 4.99 0.22
CA GLN A 240 14.63 6.08 -0.66
C GLN A 240 14.74 7.41 0.10
N ALA A 241 15.81 8.14 -0.19
CA ALA A 241 16.15 9.43 0.40
C ALA A 241 15.38 10.58 -0.28
N PRO A 242 15.45 11.82 0.25
CA PRO A 242 14.84 12.98 -0.37
C PRO A 242 15.18 13.12 -1.85
N LEU A 243 14.25 13.70 -2.62
CA LEU A 243 14.31 13.78 -4.09
C LEU A 243 14.26 12.41 -4.79
N HIS A 244 13.71 11.39 -4.12
CA HIS A 244 13.65 10.00 -4.58
C HIS A 244 15.03 9.38 -4.89
N LEU A 245 16.09 9.87 -4.24
CA LEU A 245 17.44 9.32 -4.41
C LEU A 245 17.56 7.99 -3.66
N THR A 246 18.45 7.11 -4.14
CA THR A 246 18.77 5.87 -3.41
C THR A 246 20.09 6.07 -2.67
N PHE A 247 20.03 6.11 -1.34
CA PHE A 247 21.23 6.22 -0.50
C PHE A 247 21.51 4.92 0.25
N GLN A 248 22.78 4.70 0.57
CA GLN A 248 23.20 3.64 1.48
C GLN A 248 22.66 3.92 2.88
N PHE A 249 22.14 2.88 3.54
CA PHE A 249 21.68 2.98 4.91
C PHE A 249 22.87 2.91 5.86
N THR A 250 23.04 3.97 6.65
CA THR A 250 24.10 4.12 7.67
C THR A 250 23.53 4.34 9.07
N GLY A 251 22.21 4.31 9.20
CA GLY A 251 21.49 4.47 10.45
C GLY A 251 21.62 3.30 11.41
N ARG A 252 20.90 3.40 12.53
CA ARG A 252 20.90 2.37 13.58
C ARG A 252 19.87 1.27 13.30
N PHE A 253 20.11 0.11 13.90
CA PHE A 253 19.14 -0.97 13.98
C PHE A 253 18.60 -1.13 15.40
N GLU A 254 17.34 -1.56 15.52
CA GLU A 254 16.79 -2.16 16.73
C GLU A 254 16.62 -3.66 16.50
N GLY A 255 17.52 -4.48 17.03
CA GLY A 255 17.67 -5.86 16.56
C GLY A 255 18.11 -5.84 15.10
N ASP A 256 17.31 -6.43 14.21
CA ASP A 256 17.54 -6.40 12.76
C ASP A 256 16.63 -5.43 12.00
N HIS A 257 15.77 -4.69 12.71
CA HIS A 257 14.93 -3.66 12.11
C HIS A 257 15.73 -2.37 11.91
N PRO A 258 15.91 -1.87 10.68
CA PRO A 258 16.46 -0.53 10.47
C PRO A 258 15.47 0.50 11.02
N VAL A 259 15.99 1.56 11.62
CA VAL A 259 15.17 2.70 12.07
C VAL A 259 15.33 3.83 11.07
N LEU A 260 14.25 4.18 10.39
CA LEU A 260 14.16 5.28 9.43
C LEU A 260 13.19 6.33 9.97
N GLN A 261 13.29 7.57 9.48
CA GLN A 261 12.32 8.63 9.73
C GLN A 261 11.74 9.14 8.40
N THR A 262 10.43 9.36 8.34
CA THR A 262 9.82 10.13 7.26
C THR A 262 10.25 11.60 7.38
N CYS A 263 11.00 12.10 6.39
CA CYS A 263 11.66 13.42 6.48
C CYS A 263 11.29 14.42 5.39
N THR A 264 10.38 14.07 4.47
CA THR A 264 9.85 14.99 3.44
C THR A 264 8.32 14.95 3.37
N GLU A 265 7.73 15.99 2.76
CA GLU A 265 6.28 16.10 2.53
C GLU A 265 5.75 15.07 1.51
N ASN A 266 6.63 14.48 0.70
CA ASN A 266 6.38 13.35 -0.19
C ASN A 266 6.92 12.01 0.38
N ASN A 267 6.91 11.90 1.71
CA ASN A 267 7.23 10.71 2.50
C ASN A 267 8.55 9.97 2.22
N ASN A 268 9.57 10.63 1.67
CA ASN A 268 10.90 10.04 1.56
C ASN A 268 11.58 9.95 2.94
N MET A 269 12.56 9.06 3.04
CA MET A 269 13.16 8.62 4.29
C MET A 269 14.48 9.30 4.60
N CYS A 270 14.82 9.35 5.88
CA CYS A 270 16.14 9.67 6.39
C CYS A 270 16.58 8.58 7.37
N ASP A 271 17.86 8.24 7.37
CA ASP A 271 18.47 7.26 8.29
C ASP A 271 19.07 7.88 9.56
N VAL A 272 19.05 9.21 9.63
CA VAL A 272 19.22 9.98 10.87
C VAL A 272 17.85 10.33 11.42
N VAL A 273 17.56 9.82 12.61
CA VAL A 273 16.26 9.97 13.28
C VAL A 273 16.36 11.00 14.38
N SER A 274 15.34 11.85 14.48
CA SER A 274 15.22 12.86 15.53
C SER A 274 15.27 12.21 16.93
N PRO A 275 15.83 12.90 17.94
CA PRO A 275 15.77 12.41 19.31
C PRO A 275 14.32 12.37 19.82
N ASP A 276 14.02 11.36 20.65
CA ASP A 276 12.74 11.17 21.34
C ASP A 276 11.49 11.36 20.45
N PRO A 277 11.41 10.68 19.29
CA PRO A 277 10.27 10.85 18.39
C PRO A 277 9.00 10.27 19.05
N PRO A 278 7.87 11.00 19.01
CA PRO A 278 6.69 10.58 19.76
C PRO A 278 5.85 9.51 19.07
N LEU A 279 6.01 9.35 17.75
CA LEU A 279 5.30 8.38 16.93
C LEU A 279 6.29 7.51 16.15
N ARG A 280 6.09 6.19 16.21
CA ARG A 280 6.83 5.20 15.45
C ARG A 280 5.92 4.09 14.95
N PHE A 281 6.22 3.56 13.78
CA PHE A 281 5.38 2.63 13.06
C PHE A 281 6.19 1.42 12.64
N LEU A 282 5.94 0.29 13.29
CA LEU A 282 6.31 -1.04 12.80
C LEU A 282 5.05 -1.68 12.22
N LEU A 283 4.75 -1.35 10.95
CA LEU A 283 3.58 -1.91 10.27
C LEU A 283 3.82 -3.39 9.93
N ASP A 284 2.74 -4.18 9.86
CA ASP A 284 2.82 -5.59 9.46
C ASP A 284 3.17 -5.72 7.96
N ALA A 285 4.45 -5.88 7.68
CA ALA A 285 4.99 -6.07 6.33
C ALA A 285 4.94 -7.54 5.85
N SER A 286 4.23 -8.45 6.53
CA SER A 286 4.20 -9.87 6.13
C SER A 286 3.48 -10.15 4.81
N ARG A 287 2.67 -9.20 4.33
CA ARG A 287 1.96 -9.31 3.06
C ARG A 287 2.86 -8.95 1.88
N THR A 288 2.50 -9.46 0.72
CA THR A 288 3.11 -9.13 -0.58
C THR A 288 2.06 -8.55 -1.52
N ARG A 289 2.52 -7.74 -2.48
CA ARG A 289 1.69 -7.27 -3.59
C ARG A 289 1.31 -8.45 -4.49
N PRO A 290 0.05 -8.55 -4.97
CA PRO A 290 -0.30 -9.57 -5.94
C PRO A 290 0.55 -9.43 -7.23
N PRO A 291 1.06 -10.54 -7.79
CA PRO A 291 1.89 -10.48 -8.98
C PRO A 291 1.11 -9.91 -10.17
N GLY A 292 1.79 -9.12 -11.00
CA GLY A 292 1.20 -8.52 -12.21
C GLY A 292 0.16 -7.42 -11.94
N ARG A 293 0.02 -6.94 -10.70
CA ARG A 293 -0.91 -5.87 -10.33
C ARG A 293 -0.18 -4.58 -9.98
N ALA A 294 -0.87 -3.44 -10.08
CA ALA A 294 -0.34 -2.14 -9.69
C ALA A 294 -0.06 -2.10 -8.17
N ARG A 295 0.71 -1.11 -7.70
CA ARG A 295 1.04 -0.98 -6.26
C ARG A 295 -0.24 -0.77 -5.43
N GLU A 296 -1.20 -0.07 -6.01
CA GLU A 296 -2.51 0.26 -5.45
C GLU A 296 -3.36 -1.01 -5.15
N ALA A 297 -3.02 -2.18 -5.71
CA ALA A 297 -3.71 -3.43 -5.41
C ALA A 297 -3.57 -3.87 -3.93
N VAL A 298 -2.63 -3.29 -3.17
CA VAL A 298 -2.59 -3.48 -1.71
C VAL A 298 -3.72 -2.72 -1.02
N MET A 299 -4.15 -1.58 -1.55
CA MET A 299 -5.31 -0.82 -1.06
C MET A 299 -6.62 -1.54 -1.41
N ASP A 300 -6.71 -2.17 -2.58
CA ASP A 300 -7.88 -2.99 -2.96
C ASP A 300 -8.20 -4.09 -1.93
N ARG A 301 -7.15 -4.67 -1.30
CA ARG A 301 -7.28 -5.70 -0.26
C ARG A 301 -7.63 -5.14 1.12
N ASP A 302 -7.39 -3.85 1.33
CA ASP A 302 -7.62 -3.12 2.57
C ASP A 302 -8.43 -1.85 2.26
N PRO A 303 -9.70 -2.00 1.83
CA PRO A 303 -10.48 -0.94 1.17
C PRO A 303 -10.75 0.29 2.05
N TRP A 304 -10.61 0.15 3.38
CA TRP A 304 -10.71 1.26 4.32
C TRP A 304 -9.68 2.37 4.04
N THR A 305 -8.59 2.08 3.34
CA THR A 305 -7.58 3.07 2.94
C THR A 305 -8.12 4.12 1.97
N TYR A 306 -9.01 3.75 1.05
CA TYR A 306 -9.71 4.70 0.17
C TYR A 306 -10.54 5.70 0.98
N ARG A 307 -11.23 5.21 2.01
CA ARG A 307 -12.02 6.07 2.89
C ARG A 307 -11.17 7.07 3.64
N VAL A 308 -10.02 6.65 4.18
CA VAL A 308 -9.12 7.58 4.88
C VAL A 308 -8.58 8.63 3.91
N ALA A 309 -8.11 8.22 2.74
CA ALA A 309 -7.62 9.14 1.71
C ALA A 309 -8.68 10.16 1.30
N ALA A 310 -9.90 9.71 0.98
CA ALA A 310 -10.98 10.60 0.57
C ALA A 310 -11.41 11.56 1.68
N GLN A 311 -11.49 11.07 2.93
CA GLN A 311 -11.83 11.90 4.08
C GLN A 311 -10.77 12.98 4.36
N GLU A 312 -9.50 12.69 4.08
CA GLU A 312 -8.40 13.66 4.20
C GLU A 312 -8.57 14.83 3.24
N LEU A 313 -8.81 14.52 1.95
CA LEU A 313 -9.05 15.55 0.92
C LEU A 313 -10.24 16.44 1.28
N VAL A 314 -11.32 15.84 1.80
CA VAL A 314 -12.52 16.55 2.26
C VAL A 314 -12.18 17.48 3.43
N ARG A 315 -11.44 17.00 4.43
CA ARG A 315 -11.06 17.76 5.63
C ARG A 315 -10.14 18.92 5.29
N GLU A 316 -9.21 18.72 4.36
CA GLU A 316 -8.17 19.70 4.00
C GLU A 316 -8.64 20.70 2.93
N GLY A 317 -9.87 20.58 2.46
CA GLY A 317 -10.40 21.47 1.43
C GLY A 317 -9.70 21.31 0.08
N LYS A 318 -9.13 20.13 -0.20
CA LYS A 318 -8.43 19.79 -1.44
C LYS A 318 -9.38 19.40 -2.58
N ILE A 319 -10.70 19.51 -2.38
CA ILE A 319 -11.71 19.19 -3.38
C ILE A 319 -12.60 20.38 -3.74
N GLU A 320 -12.94 20.51 -5.01
CA GLU A 320 -13.97 21.44 -5.46
C GLU A 320 -15.39 20.97 -5.11
N ARG A 321 -16.31 21.92 -4.99
CA ARG A 321 -17.72 21.67 -4.65
C ARG A 321 -18.62 22.62 -5.45
N PRO A 322 -19.46 22.12 -6.37
CA PRO A 322 -19.61 20.71 -6.77
C PRO A 322 -18.39 20.17 -7.53
N SER A 323 -18.26 18.84 -7.66
CA SER A 323 -17.32 18.24 -8.62
C SER A 323 -17.70 18.65 -10.05
N ASP A 324 -16.71 19.04 -10.86
CA ASP A 324 -16.90 19.39 -12.26
C ASP A 324 -15.79 18.79 -13.14
N PRO A 325 -16.07 17.70 -13.87
CA PRO A 325 -15.07 17.04 -14.73
C PRO A 325 -14.58 17.93 -15.89
N ALA A 326 -15.15 19.11 -16.12
CA ALA A 326 -14.65 20.10 -17.06
C ALA A 326 -13.49 20.96 -16.50
N THR A 327 -13.32 21.01 -15.17
CA THR A 327 -12.19 21.69 -14.54
C THR A 327 -10.99 20.74 -14.40
N ARG A 328 -9.91 21.23 -13.80
CA ARG A 328 -8.74 20.40 -13.43
C ARG A 328 -8.62 20.23 -11.92
N GLU A 329 -9.51 20.85 -11.15
CA GLU A 329 -9.46 20.73 -9.70
C GLU A 329 -9.94 19.32 -9.32
N ALA A 330 -9.49 18.80 -8.18
CA ALA A 330 -9.93 17.49 -7.74
C ALA A 330 -11.39 17.58 -7.27
N GLY A 331 -12.29 16.78 -7.82
CA GLY A 331 -13.65 16.63 -7.31
C GLY A 331 -13.73 15.70 -6.09
N ASP A 332 -14.95 15.47 -5.60
CA ASP A 332 -15.23 14.41 -4.63
C ASP A 332 -14.80 13.04 -5.20
N PRO A 333 -13.97 12.24 -4.49
CA PRO A 333 -13.49 10.95 -4.98
C PRO A 333 -14.59 9.97 -5.45
N ARG A 334 -15.84 10.12 -5.00
CA ARG A 334 -16.97 9.30 -5.47
C ARG A 334 -17.36 9.57 -6.92
N THR A 335 -16.95 10.69 -7.51
CA THR A 335 -17.21 11.02 -8.93
C THR A 335 -16.16 10.43 -9.88
N TYR A 336 -15.18 9.68 -9.36
CA TYR A 336 -14.10 9.10 -10.16
C TYR A 336 -14.31 7.60 -10.42
N LEU A 337 -14.11 7.18 -11.67
CA LEU A 337 -13.86 5.79 -12.00
C LEU A 337 -12.38 5.47 -11.68
N PHE A 338 -12.14 4.66 -10.65
CA PHE A 338 -10.81 4.14 -10.31
C PHE A 338 -10.51 2.92 -11.18
N ALA A 339 -9.45 3.00 -11.99
CA ALA A 339 -9.10 1.96 -12.95
C ALA A 339 -7.66 1.47 -12.76
N GLU A 340 -7.42 0.20 -13.10
CA GLU A 340 -6.08 -0.37 -13.26
C GLU A 340 -5.96 -0.95 -14.67
N PHE A 341 -4.91 -0.60 -15.40
CA PHE A 341 -4.62 -1.13 -16.74
C PHE A 341 -3.15 -1.51 -16.88
N ALA A 342 -2.82 -2.35 -17.85
CA ALA A 342 -1.43 -2.73 -18.13
C ALA A 342 -0.98 -2.18 -19.49
N LYS A 343 0.20 -1.54 -19.52
CA LYS A 343 0.82 -1.06 -20.75
C LYS A 343 2.29 -1.42 -20.88
N THR A 344 2.77 -1.44 -22.12
CA THR A 344 4.20 -1.45 -22.46
C THR A 344 4.51 -0.37 -23.47
N THR A 345 5.73 0.15 -23.44
CA THR A 345 6.23 1.16 -24.37
C THR A 345 7.20 0.52 -25.36
N GLY A 346 6.96 0.72 -26.65
CA GLY A 346 7.82 0.21 -27.71
C GLY A 346 9.10 1.03 -27.91
N ALA A 347 9.90 0.64 -28.90
CA ALA A 347 11.12 1.36 -29.25
C ALA A 347 10.82 2.76 -29.83
N PRO A 348 11.61 3.78 -29.50
CA PRO A 348 11.48 5.11 -30.09
C PRO A 348 11.83 5.10 -31.58
N THR A 349 11.19 6.00 -32.33
CA THR A 349 11.46 6.21 -33.76
C THR A 349 12.08 7.59 -34.05
N ALA A 350 12.15 8.47 -33.04
CA ALA A 350 12.71 9.81 -33.11
C ALA A 350 13.30 10.23 -31.75
N TRP A 351 13.90 11.42 -31.71
CA TRP A 351 14.31 12.07 -30.46
C TRP A 351 13.09 12.61 -29.69
N GLY A 352 13.11 12.53 -28.37
CA GLY A 352 12.06 13.03 -27.48
C GLY A 352 11.83 12.11 -26.27
N SER A 353 10.70 12.31 -25.59
CA SER A 353 10.22 11.47 -24.49
C SER A 353 9.31 10.34 -24.99
N ALA A 354 9.35 9.22 -24.27
CA ALA A 354 8.37 8.14 -24.43
C ALA A 354 6.97 8.65 -24.08
N PRO A 355 5.91 8.27 -24.81
CA PRO A 355 4.56 8.72 -24.50
C PRO A 355 4.02 8.03 -23.24
N GLY A 356 3.15 8.71 -22.52
CA GLY A 356 2.27 8.07 -21.53
C GLY A 356 0.96 7.59 -22.16
N VAL A 357 0.12 6.95 -21.34
CA VAL A 357 -1.24 6.54 -21.70
C VAL A 357 -2.24 7.10 -20.70
N ALA A 358 -3.29 7.75 -21.20
CA ALA A 358 -4.45 8.18 -20.43
C ALA A 358 -5.64 7.27 -20.75
N LEU A 359 -6.54 7.08 -19.78
CA LEU A 359 -7.84 6.47 -20.04
C LEU A 359 -8.88 7.55 -20.32
N GLY A 360 -9.79 7.25 -21.24
CA GLY A 360 -10.95 8.07 -21.55
C GLY A 360 -12.23 7.28 -21.35
N VAL A 361 -13.28 7.93 -20.88
CA VAL A 361 -14.61 7.35 -20.67
C VAL A 361 -15.63 8.14 -21.49
N ARG A 362 -16.48 7.43 -22.23
CA ARG A 362 -17.70 8.00 -22.81
C ARG A 362 -18.91 7.48 -22.07
N LEU A 363 -19.88 8.37 -21.85
CA LEU A 363 -21.16 8.01 -21.24
C LEU A 363 -22.21 7.78 -22.33
N LYS A 364 -23.20 6.93 -22.02
CA LYS A 364 -24.32 6.65 -22.94
C LYS A 364 -25.17 7.90 -23.18
N ALA A 365 -25.36 8.71 -22.14
CA ALA A 365 -26.16 9.92 -22.19
C ALA A 365 -25.42 11.11 -22.84
N ASP A 366 -24.08 11.08 -22.85
CA ASP A 366 -23.23 12.07 -23.53
C ASP A 366 -22.14 11.36 -24.35
N PRO A 367 -22.50 10.83 -25.53
CA PRO A 367 -21.54 10.13 -26.38
C PRO A 367 -20.51 11.07 -27.04
N SER A 368 -20.79 12.39 -27.08
CA SER A 368 -19.89 13.39 -27.66
C SER A 368 -18.67 13.66 -26.80
N THR A 369 -18.83 13.66 -25.48
CA THR A 369 -17.75 13.98 -24.54
C THR A 369 -16.89 12.76 -24.24
N LEU A 370 -15.58 12.95 -24.26
CA LEU A 370 -14.60 11.99 -23.74
C LEU A 370 -14.01 12.57 -22.47
N TYR A 371 -14.44 12.06 -21.32
CA TYR A 371 -13.86 12.39 -20.02
C TYR A 371 -12.51 11.69 -19.91
N ARG A 372 -11.43 12.40 -19.60
CA ARG A 372 -10.07 11.85 -19.66
C ARG A 372 -9.43 11.90 -18.29
N SER A 373 -8.72 10.84 -17.93
CA SER A 373 -8.00 10.75 -16.66
C SER A 373 -7.01 11.90 -16.45
N ASP A 374 -6.46 12.44 -17.52
CA ASP A 374 -5.42 13.47 -17.47
C ASP A 374 -5.94 14.90 -17.64
N HIS A 375 -7.26 15.10 -17.77
CA HIS A 375 -7.87 16.43 -18.03
C HIS A 375 -7.21 17.22 -19.18
N GLY A 376 -6.73 16.49 -20.20
CA GLY A 376 -6.04 17.08 -21.36
C GLY A 376 -4.60 17.53 -21.09
N ARG A 377 -4.04 17.32 -19.90
CA ARG A 377 -2.61 17.56 -19.56
C ARG A 377 -1.79 16.31 -19.88
N PRO A 378 -0.99 16.28 -20.96
CA PRO A 378 -0.31 15.06 -21.35
C PRO A 378 0.61 14.49 -20.26
N ASP A 379 1.31 15.35 -19.51
CA ASP A 379 2.20 14.95 -18.41
C ASP A 379 1.46 14.34 -17.20
N TRP A 380 0.11 14.33 -17.22
CA TRP A 380 -0.72 13.63 -16.25
C TRP A 380 -1.14 12.21 -16.70
N SER A 381 -0.62 11.74 -17.83
CA SER A 381 -0.80 10.36 -18.28
C SER A 381 0.13 9.38 -17.57
N ALA A 382 -0.21 8.09 -17.62
CA ALA A 382 0.61 7.04 -17.02
C ALA A 382 1.80 6.71 -17.93
N GLU A 383 3.01 7.06 -17.49
CA GLU A 383 4.26 6.84 -18.24
C GLU A 383 4.89 5.47 -17.97
N ARG A 384 4.66 4.88 -16.78
CA ARG A 384 5.27 3.62 -16.37
C ARG A 384 4.73 2.43 -17.17
N ASP A 385 5.58 1.45 -17.41
CA ASP A 385 5.20 0.15 -17.98
C ASP A 385 4.75 -0.82 -16.88
N GLY A 386 4.02 -1.87 -17.30
CA GLY A 386 3.37 -2.82 -16.41
C GLY A 386 1.97 -2.38 -16.01
N ALA A 387 1.44 -2.98 -14.94
CA ALA A 387 0.15 -2.61 -14.37
C ALA A 387 0.25 -1.27 -13.62
N VAL A 388 -0.62 -0.33 -13.97
CA VAL A 388 -0.69 1.03 -13.43
C VAL A 388 -2.14 1.38 -13.09
N ALA A 389 -2.33 2.20 -12.05
CA ALA A 389 -3.62 2.74 -11.68
C ALA A 389 -3.79 4.20 -12.16
N THR A 390 -5.04 4.59 -12.38
CA THR A 390 -5.47 5.94 -12.77
C THR A 390 -6.92 6.15 -12.35
N THR A 391 -7.41 7.38 -12.39
CA THR A 391 -8.84 7.70 -12.22
C THR A 391 -9.35 8.57 -13.36
N VAL A 392 -10.63 8.43 -13.71
CA VAL A 392 -11.32 9.34 -14.65
C VAL A 392 -12.45 10.04 -13.90
N GLU A 393 -12.42 11.37 -13.82
CA GLU A 393 -13.52 12.14 -13.24
C GLU A 393 -14.73 12.14 -14.18
N LEU A 394 -15.91 11.95 -13.60
CA LEU A 394 -17.17 11.86 -14.32
C LEU A 394 -18.22 12.74 -13.64
N PRO A 395 -19.29 13.13 -14.37
CA PRO A 395 -20.40 13.87 -13.78
C PRO A 395 -20.93 13.18 -12.51
N GLN A 396 -21.26 13.99 -11.50
CA GLN A 396 -21.81 13.47 -10.24
C GLN A 396 -23.04 12.59 -10.49
N GLY A 397 -23.07 11.44 -9.81
CA GLY A 397 -24.15 10.45 -9.95
C GLY A 397 -23.94 9.45 -11.08
N THR A 398 -22.84 9.53 -11.84
CA THR A 398 -22.50 8.51 -12.84
C THR A 398 -22.35 7.14 -12.19
N ALA A 399 -23.05 6.15 -12.72
CA ALA A 399 -22.93 4.75 -12.34
C ALA A 399 -22.20 3.94 -13.41
N MET A 400 -21.73 2.74 -13.04
CA MET A 400 -21.07 1.83 -13.97
C MET A 400 -21.92 1.50 -15.21
N SER A 401 -23.24 1.41 -15.04
CA SER A 401 -24.19 1.15 -16.12
C SER A 401 -24.26 2.28 -17.16
N ASP A 402 -23.77 3.47 -16.85
CA ASP A 402 -23.84 4.65 -17.72
C ASP A 402 -22.66 4.72 -18.68
N ILE A 403 -21.60 3.95 -18.44
CA ILE A 403 -20.41 3.91 -19.29
C ILE A 403 -20.75 3.22 -20.62
N ALA A 404 -20.49 3.93 -21.73
CA ALA A 404 -20.61 3.42 -23.09
C ALA A 404 -19.31 2.76 -23.58
N SER A 405 -18.17 3.38 -23.28
CA SER A 405 -16.86 2.85 -23.63
C SER A 405 -15.75 3.37 -22.73
N ILE A 406 -14.68 2.57 -22.64
CA ILE A 406 -13.39 2.99 -22.10
C ILE A 406 -12.37 2.92 -23.23
N GLU A 407 -11.64 4.02 -23.41
CA GLU A 407 -10.66 4.24 -24.46
C GLU A 407 -9.28 4.45 -23.86
N ALA A 408 -8.24 3.96 -24.51
CA ALA A 408 -6.87 4.37 -24.20
C ALA A 408 -6.39 5.42 -25.20
N LEU A 409 -5.63 6.38 -24.70
CA LEU A 409 -5.08 7.49 -25.48
C LEU A 409 -3.57 7.57 -25.24
N ARG A 410 -2.78 7.54 -26.32
CA ARG A 410 -1.33 7.76 -26.31
C ARG A 410 -1.06 9.26 -26.22
N ARG A 411 -0.22 9.64 -25.25
CA ARG A 411 0.03 11.03 -24.88
C ARG A 411 1.50 11.38 -24.99
N PRO A 412 1.90 12.25 -25.93
CA PRO A 412 3.23 12.84 -25.94
C PRO A 412 3.45 13.65 -24.65
N VAL A 413 4.53 13.37 -23.92
CA VAL A 413 4.89 14.05 -22.66
C VAL A 413 6.27 14.71 -22.78
N GLY A 414 6.66 15.50 -21.79
CA GLY A 414 8.04 16.01 -21.66
C GLY A 414 8.54 16.82 -22.87
N LEU A 415 9.78 16.56 -23.30
CA LEU A 415 10.50 17.36 -24.30
C LEU A 415 10.11 17.08 -25.76
N GLY A 416 8.98 16.40 -25.99
CA GLY A 416 8.46 16.09 -27.32
C GLY A 416 8.24 14.60 -27.53
N ASP A 417 7.59 14.25 -28.64
CA ASP A 417 7.20 12.87 -28.94
C ASP A 417 8.34 12.08 -29.59
N ASN A 418 8.91 11.08 -28.93
CA ASN A 418 9.90 10.19 -29.55
C ASN A 418 9.32 9.14 -30.52
N GLY A 419 8.00 9.11 -30.69
CA GLY A 419 7.31 8.24 -31.64
C GLY A 419 7.23 6.78 -31.25
N ALA A 420 7.62 6.43 -30.02
CA ALA A 420 7.43 5.08 -29.50
C ALA A 420 5.93 4.73 -29.45
N PRO A 421 5.51 3.54 -29.90
CA PRO A 421 4.14 3.10 -29.71
C PRO A 421 3.90 2.72 -28.24
N ALA A 422 2.64 2.75 -27.80
CA ALA A 422 2.23 2.24 -26.49
C ALA A 422 1.21 1.12 -26.67
N THR A 423 1.46 -0.06 -26.11
CA THR A 423 0.55 -1.20 -26.21
C THR A 423 -0.16 -1.42 -24.88
N VAL A 424 -1.49 -1.38 -24.89
CA VAL A 424 -2.33 -1.68 -23.72
C VAL A 424 -2.85 -3.12 -23.84
N THR A 425 -2.68 -3.90 -22.78
CA THR A 425 -2.95 -5.36 -22.79
C THR A 425 -4.09 -5.79 -21.87
N SER A 426 -4.43 -4.98 -20.87
CA SER A 426 -5.57 -5.27 -20.01
C SER A 426 -6.12 -4.03 -19.31
N ILE A 427 -7.39 -4.13 -18.90
CA ILE A 427 -7.99 -3.38 -17.79
C ILE A 427 -8.30 -4.42 -16.72
N ASN A 428 -7.56 -4.36 -15.60
CA ASN A 428 -7.62 -5.35 -14.53
C ASN A 428 -8.77 -5.07 -13.53
N ARG A 429 -9.18 -3.80 -13.42
CA ARG A 429 -10.35 -3.37 -12.64
C ARG A 429 -10.85 -1.98 -13.03
N GLY A 430 -12.10 -1.71 -12.71
CA GLY A 430 -12.75 -0.39 -12.76
C GLY A 430 -13.91 -0.31 -11.78
N PHE A 431 -13.85 0.59 -10.80
CA PHE A 431 -14.90 0.78 -9.78
C PHE A 431 -15.12 2.25 -9.40
N PHE A 432 -16.28 2.55 -8.83
CA PHE A 432 -16.55 3.79 -8.12
C PHE A 432 -16.48 3.57 -6.61
N LEU A 433 -16.32 4.65 -5.84
CA LEU A 433 -16.52 4.61 -4.39
C LEU A 433 -18.01 4.76 -4.05
N ASP A 434 -18.44 4.18 -2.94
CA ASP A 434 -19.78 4.36 -2.37
C ASP A 434 -19.84 5.57 -1.42
N ASP A 435 -20.99 5.79 -0.77
CA ASP A 435 -21.18 6.88 0.20
C ASP A 435 -20.31 6.77 1.45
N ALA A 436 -19.78 5.58 1.74
CA ALA A 436 -18.82 5.35 2.82
C ALA A 436 -17.37 5.49 2.33
N TYR A 437 -17.14 5.93 1.08
CA TYR A 437 -15.85 5.98 0.41
C TYR A 437 -15.16 4.61 0.30
N LEU A 438 -15.95 3.54 0.20
CA LEU A 438 -15.45 2.19 -0.02
C LEU A 438 -15.61 1.81 -1.51
N PRO A 439 -14.66 1.06 -2.08
CA PRO A 439 -14.75 0.59 -3.46
C PRO A 439 -15.95 -0.33 -3.63
N GLN A 440 -16.78 -0.01 -4.62
CA GLN A 440 -17.82 -0.90 -5.12
C GLN A 440 -17.17 -2.06 -5.91
N PRO A 441 -17.91 -3.16 -6.16
CA PRO A 441 -17.41 -4.23 -7.03
C PRO A 441 -16.96 -3.71 -8.39
N SER A 442 -15.83 -4.24 -8.89
CA SER A 442 -15.34 -3.88 -10.21
C SER A 442 -16.35 -4.27 -11.28
N GLY A 443 -16.76 -3.30 -12.10
CA GLY A 443 -17.66 -3.50 -13.23
C GLY A 443 -16.97 -3.54 -14.59
N VAL A 444 -15.65 -3.33 -14.61
CA VAL A 444 -14.83 -3.32 -15.82
C VAL A 444 -13.73 -4.36 -15.72
N SER A 445 -13.61 -5.16 -16.77
CA SER A 445 -12.44 -5.98 -17.04
C SER A 445 -12.28 -6.11 -18.55
N TRP A 446 -11.04 -6.05 -19.03
CA TRP A 446 -10.74 -6.26 -20.44
C TRP A 446 -9.37 -6.92 -20.56
N GLN A 447 -9.22 -7.81 -21.54
CA GLN A 447 -7.94 -8.40 -21.91
C GLN A 447 -7.81 -8.41 -23.43
N GLY A 448 -6.65 -8.01 -23.93
CA GLY A 448 -6.39 -7.97 -25.36
C GLY A 448 -5.01 -7.43 -25.66
N SER A 449 -4.86 -6.83 -26.83
CA SER A 449 -3.63 -6.14 -27.21
C SER A 449 -3.96 -5.06 -28.22
N VAL A 450 -3.80 -3.81 -27.81
CA VAL A 450 -4.06 -2.65 -28.65
C VAL A 450 -2.85 -1.74 -28.64
N THR A 451 -2.26 -1.54 -29.81
CA THR A 451 -1.09 -0.67 -29.99
C THR A 451 -1.53 0.69 -30.49
N LEU A 452 -1.21 1.71 -29.71
CA LEU A 452 -1.44 3.11 -30.01
C LEU A 452 -0.17 3.69 -30.66
N THR A 453 -0.32 4.36 -31.81
CA THR A 453 0.77 5.00 -32.56
C THR A 453 0.52 6.50 -32.71
N ARG A 454 1.36 7.23 -33.44
CA ARG A 454 1.08 8.64 -33.76
C ARG A 454 -0.12 8.77 -34.69
N GLU A 455 -0.23 7.85 -35.65
CA GLU A 455 -1.28 7.81 -36.67
C GLU A 455 -2.60 7.32 -36.10
N ASN A 456 -2.53 6.41 -35.10
CA ASN A 456 -3.69 5.87 -34.39
C ASN A 456 -3.50 6.06 -32.88
N PRO A 457 -3.65 7.28 -32.34
CA PRO A 457 -3.28 7.60 -30.96
C PRO A 457 -4.32 7.18 -29.93
N SER A 458 -5.48 6.64 -30.36
CA SER A 458 -6.53 6.23 -29.45
C SER A 458 -7.24 4.97 -29.93
N ALA A 459 -7.76 4.19 -28.99
CA ALA A 459 -8.57 3.02 -29.31
C ALA A 459 -9.51 2.66 -28.15
N VAL A 460 -10.66 2.09 -28.51
CA VAL A 460 -11.62 1.53 -27.54
C VAL A 460 -11.06 0.22 -27.01
N LEU A 461 -10.93 0.12 -25.68
CA LEU A 461 -10.56 -1.11 -25.00
C LEU A 461 -11.81 -1.89 -24.61
N TRP A 462 -12.78 -1.22 -23.97
CA TRP A 462 -13.92 -1.88 -23.35
C TRP A 462 -15.25 -1.23 -23.76
N ARG A 463 -16.29 -2.06 -23.87
CA ARG A 463 -17.71 -1.67 -23.95
C ARG A 463 -18.54 -2.70 -23.18
N PRO A 464 -19.74 -2.33 -22.70
CA PRO A 464 -20.68 -3.30 -22.15
C PRO A 464 -20.96 -4.42 -23.17
N GLY A 465 -20.77 -5.69 -22.76
CA GLY A 465 -21.07 -6.88 -23.59
C GLY A 465 -19.95 -7.34 -24.52
N LEU A 466 -18.80 -6.67 -24.56
CA LEU A 466 -17.57 -7.19 -25.17
C LEU A 466 -16.81 -8.00 -24.10
N THR A 467 -16.69 -9.32 -24.28
CA THR A 467 -15.85 -10.22 -23.46
C THR A 467 -14.44 -10.27 -23.98
#